data_AF-A0A2K9BJE6-F1
#
_entry.id   AF-A0A2K9BJE6-F1
#
_cell.length_a   1.000
_cell.length_b   1.000
_cell.length_c   1.000
_cell.angle_alpha   90.00
_cell.angle_beta   90.00
_cell.angle_gamma   90.00
#
_symmetry.space_group_name_H-M   'P 1'
#
loop_
_entity.id
_entity.type
_entity.pdbx_description
1 polymer ?
#
loop_
_entity_poly.entity_id
_entity_poly.type
_entity_poly.pdbx_seq_one_letter_code
_entity_poly.pdbx_strand_id
1 'polypeptide(L)'
;MAKYGIASIAPLNRWCRDYRTGGEEALRPKPKGRPKGVKSKPKPKPTREHELAEENAYLRAKVAYLKKLRSLRANKSCGASEAPSSDCSQGKDTGSTPC
;
A
#
# COMPACT_ATOMS: atom_id res chain seq x y z
N MET A 1 21.62 -32.27 54.84
CA MET A 1 21.01 -32.32 53.49
C MET A 1 19.52 -32.62 53.55
N ALA A 2 19.08 -33.72 54.19
CA ALA A 2 17.67 -34.08 54.33
C ALA A 2 16.80 -33.00 55.01
N LYS A 3 17.32 -32.32 56.05
CA LYS A 3 16.63 -31.21 56.75
C LYS A 3 16.12 -30.09 55.83
N TYR A 4 16.79 -29.88 54.69
CA TYR A 4 16.46 -28.80 53.74
C TYR A 4 15.87 -29.34 52.43
N GLY A 5 15.53 -30.64 52.36
CA GLY A 5 15.02 -31.27 51.13
C GLY A 5 16.01 -31.29 49.97
N ILE A 6 17.32 -31.14 50.24
CA ILE A 6 18.35 -31.10 49.20
C ILE A 6 18.85 -32.52 48.95
N ALA A 7 18.65 -33.02 47.73
CA ALA A 7 19.01 -34.38 47.33
C ALA A 7 20.53 -34.63 47.28
N SER A 8 21.35 -33.62 46.97
CA SER A 8 22.82 -33.74 46.92
C SER A 8 23.53 -32.39 46.99
N ILE A 9 24.86 -32.40 47.17
CA ILE A 9 25.71 -31.19 47.19
C ILE A 9 25.80 -30.50 45.82
N ALA A 10 25.67 -31.23 44.71
CA ALA A 10 25.82 -30.69 43.36
C ALA A 10 24.90 -29.48 43.06
N PRO A 11 23.57 -29.53 43.30
CA PRO A 11 22.69 -28.38 43.11
C PRO A 11 23.02 -27.22 44.06
N LEU A 12 23.46 -27.51 45.30
CA LEU A 12 23.85 -26.47 46.26
C LEU A 12 25.07 -25.68 45.77
N ASN A 13 26.11 -26.38 45.28
CA ASN A 13 27.30 -25.74 44.71
C ASN A 13 26.96 -24.89 43.49
N ARG A 14 26.01 -25.34 42.66
CA ARG A 14 25.52 -24.57 41.51
C ARG A 14 24.85 -23.28 41.95
N TRP A 15 23.93 -23.34 42.93
CA TRP A 15 23.28 -22.15 43.49
C TRP A 15 24.28 -21.17 44.11
N CYS A 16 25.29 -21.66 44.84
CA CYS A 16 26.33 -20.79 45.39
C CYS A 16 27.11 -20.04 44.30
N ARG A 17 27.38 -20.69 43.15
CA ARG A 17 28.04 -20.04 42.01
C ARG A 17 27.13 -19.01 41.36
N ASP A 18 25.89 -19.37 41.08
CA ASP A 18 24.90 -18.49 40.45
C ASP A 18 24.60 -17.25 41.32
N TYR A 19 24.56 -17.41 42.64
CA TYR A 19 24.35 -16.30 43.58
C TYR A 19 25.53 -15.33 43.62
N ARG A 20 26.78 -15.83 43.56
CA ARG A 20 27.96 -14.95 43.52
C ARG A 20 28.06 -14.15 42.22
N THR A 21 27.56 -14.68 41.11
CA THR A 21 27.64 -14.03 39.79
C THR A 21 26.48 -13.09 39.50
N GLY A 22 25.25 -13.43 39.92
CA GLY A 22 24.05 -12.67 39.58
C GLY A 22 23.11 -12.38 40.75
N GLY A 23 23.56 -12.61 41.99
CA GLY A 23 22.79 -12.31 43.19
C GLY A 23 21.49 -13.12 43.28
N GLU A 24 20.48 -12.53 43.88
CA GLU A 24 19.15 -13.15 44.03
C GLU A 24 18.45 -13.39 42.69
N GLU A 25 18.62 -12.49 41.72
CA GLU A 25 18.01 -12.58 40.38
C GLU A 25 18.40 -13.86 39.64
N ALA A 26 19.62 -14.36 39.85
CA ALA A 26 20.10 -15.60 39.24
C ALA A 26 19.42 -16.86 39.80
N LEU A 27 18.92 -16.80 41.04
CA LEU A 27 18.16 -17.89 41.67
C LEU A 27 16.67 -17.83 41.33
N ARG A 28 16.17 -16.74 40.73
CA ARG A 28 14.76 -16.63 40.34
C ARG A 28 14.44 -17.65 39.23
N PRO A 29 13.27 -18.29 39.29
CA PRO A 29 12.83 -19.22 38.24
C PRO A 29 12.82 -18.51 36.88
N LYS A 30 13.65 -18.99 35.94
CA LYS A 30 13.62 -18.47 34.56
C LYS A 30 12.27 -18.81 33.92
N PRO A 31 11.67 -17.88 33.15
CA PRO A 31 10.43 -18.13 32.45
C PRO A 31 10.59 -19.36 31.56
N LYS A 32 9.77 -20.38 31.82
CA LYS A 32 9.82 -21.66 31.10
C LYS A 32 9.16 -21.48 29.74
N GLY A 33 9.90 -21.70 28.65
CA GLY A 33 9.36 -21.71 27.29
C GLY A 33 10.21 -20.95 26.29
N ARG A 34 9.76 -20.93 25.02
CA ARG A 34 10.38 -20.15 23.95
C ARG A 34 10.21 -18.66 24.25
N PRO A 35 11.25 -17.82 24.15
CA PRO A 35 11.09 -16.37 24.26
C PRO A 35 10.02 -15.92 23.25
N LYS A 36 9.04 -15.15 23.71
CA LYS A 36 8.02 -14.57 22.84
C LYS A 36 8.75 -13.78 21.75
N GLY A 37 8.56 -14.19 20.49
CA GLY A 37 9.15 -13.52 19.35
C GLY A 37 8.81 -12.03 19.33
N VAL A 38 9.68 -11.24 18.68
CA VAL A 38 9.49 -9.80 18.56
C VAL A 38 8.15 -9.54 17.88
N LYS A 39 7.23 -8.88 18.57
CA LYS A 39 5.96 -8.46 17.96
C LYS A 39 6.27 -7.40 16.90
N SER A 40 5.70 -7.56 15.70
CA SER A 40 5.76 -6.54 14.64
C SER A 40 5.26 -5.21 15.18
N LYS A 41 6.00 -4.13 14.90
CA LYS A 41 5.62 -2.78 15.31
C LYS A 41 4.23 -2.44 14.72
N PRO A 42 3.38 -1.69 15.45
CA PRO A 42 2.11 -1.21 14.91
C PRO A 42 2.33 -0.39 13.63
N LYS A 43 1.40 -0.46 12.68
CA LYS A 43 1.44 0.39 11.47
C LYS A 43 1.54 1.87 11.89
N PRO A 44 2.43 2.65 11.26
CA PRO A 44 2.51 4.08 11.54
C PRO A 44 1.16 4.74 11.22
N LYS A 45 0.81 5.76 12.02
CA LYS A 45 -0.43 6.52 11.83
C LYS A 45 -0.43 7.12 10.40
N PRO A 46 -1.60 7.17 9.73
CA PRO A 46 -1.69 7.82 8.43
C PRO A 46 -1.13 9.23 8.56
N THR A 47 -0.08 9.49 7.78
CA THR A 47 0.60 10.78 7.74
C THR A 47 -0.22 11.69 6.83
N ARG A 48 -0.14 13.01 7.02
CA ARG A 48 -0.79 14.03 6.17
C ARG A 48 -0.66 13.75 4.66
N GLU A 49 0.45 13.14 4.25
CA GLU A 49 0.71 12.72 2.87
C GLU A 49 -0.29 11.68 2.33
N HIS A 50 -0.76 10.77 3.18
CA HIS A 50 -1.73 9.75 2.83
C HIS A 50 -3.10 10.35 2.50
N GLU A 51 -3.58 11.25 3.36
CA GLU A 51 -4.84 11.98 3.14
C GLU A 51 -4.77 12.81 1.85
N LEU A 52 -3.64 13.47 1.61
CA LEU A 52 -3.41 14.21 0.36
C LEU A 52 -3.38 13.32 -0.88
N ALA A 53 -2.89 12.08 -0.75
CA ALA A 53 -2.89 11.12 -1.85
C ALA A 53 -4.31 10.64 -2.17
N GLU A 54 -5.13 10.38 -1.15
CA GLU A 54 -6.54 10.02 -1.32
C GLU A 54 -7.34 11.15 -2.00
N GLU A 55 -7.19 12.40 -1.52
CA GLU A 55 -7.85 13.56 -2.12
C GLU A 55 -7.40 13.77 -3.57
N ASN A 56 -6.09 13.64 -3.86
CA ASN A 56 -5.60 13.71 -5.23
C ASN A 56 -6.20 12.63 -6.13
N ALA A 57 -6.32 11.39 -5.63
CA ALA A 57 -6.92 10.30 -6.39
C ALA A 57 -8.39 10.59 -6.70
N TYR A 58 -9.15 11.07 -5.70
CA TYR A 58 -10.54 11.50 -5.88
C TYR A 58 -10.67 12.61 -6.91
N LEU A 59 -9.86 13.67 -6.81
CA LEU A 59 -9.88 14.79 -7.74
C LEU A 59 -9.51 14.36 -9.17
N ARG A 60 -8.52 13.49 -9.33
CA ARG A 60 -8.16 12.93 -10.64
C ARG A 60 -9.32 12.16 -11.27
N ALA A 61 -10.02 11.34 -10.49
CA ALA A 61 -11.20 10.61 -10.95
C ALA A 61 -12.32 11.58 -11.39
N LYS A 62 -12.60 12.60 -10.58
CA LYS A 62 -13.62 13.62 -10.89
C LYS A 62 -13.28 14.39 -12.17
N VAL A 63 -12.02 14.80 -12.35
CA VAL A 63 -11.56 15.47 -13.57
C VAL A 63 -11.70 14.56 -14.80
N ALA A 64 -11.33 13.28 -14.68
CA ALA A 64 -11.46 12.32 -15.77
C ALA A 64 -12.93 12.15 -16.19
N TYR A 65 -13.84 12.03 -15.22
CA TYR A 65 -15.28 11.96 -15.48
C TYR A 65 -15.81 13.21 -16.20
N LEU A 66 -15.45 14.41 -15.73
CA LEU A 66 -15.88 15.67 -16.36
C LEU A 66 -15.32 15.82 -17.77
N LYS A 67 -14.08 15.39 -18.01
CA LYS A 67 -13.49 15.35 -19.37
C LYS A 67 -14.30 14.44 -20.27
N LYS A 68 -14.66 13.23 -19.81
CA LYS A 68 -15.48 12.30 -20.58
C LYS A 68 -16.85 12.91 -20.92
N LEU A 69 -17.51 13.57 -19.96
CA LEU A 69 -18.77 14.27 -20.21
C LEU A 69 -18.64 15.37 -21.27
N ARG A 70 -17.57 16.16 -21.22
CA ARG A 70 -17.31 17.19 -22.26
C ARG A 70 -17.15 16.56 -23.64
N SER A 71 -16.39 15.47 -23.75
CA SER A 71 -16.24 14.74 -25.02
C SER A 71 -17.58 14.19 -25.54
N LEU A 72 -18.43 13.68 -24.65
CA LEU A 72 -19.77 13.16 -24.99
C LEU A 72 -20.80 14.24 -25.33
N ARG A 73 -20.53 15.51 -25.01
CA ARG A 73 -21.37 16.62 -25.47
C ARG A 73 -20.89 17.14 -26.81
N ALA A 74 -19.57 17.28 -26.96
CA ALA A 74 -18.94 17.72 -28.21
C ALA A 74 -19.27 16.78 -29.38
N ASN A 75 -19.20 15.46 -29.17
CA ASN A 75 -19.54 14.48 -30.21
C ASN A 75 -21.03 14.53 -30.63
N LYS A 76 -21.93 14.82 -29.68
CA LYS A 76 -23.36 14.95 -29.94
C LYS A 76 -23.67 16.21 -30.75
N SER A 77 -22.95 17.30 -30.50
CA SER A 77 -23.11 18.54 -31.26
C SER A 77 -22.53 18.48 -32.67
N CYS A 78 -21.40 17.78 -32.90
CA CYS A 78 -20.84 17.67 -34.25
C CYS A 78 -21.57 16.64 -35.14
N GLY A 79 -22.18 15.60 -34.55
CA GLY A 79 -23.07 14.70 -35.29
C GLY A 79 -24.38 15.35 -35.77
N ALA A 80 -24.70 16.57 -35.34
CA ALA A 80 -25.81 17.37 -35.88
C ALA A 80 -25.37 18.29 -37.03
N SER A 81 -24.06 18.55 -37.20
CA SER A 81 -23.50 19.33 -38.30
C SER A 81 -22.98 18.47 -39.46
N GLU A 82 -22.81 17.16 -39.27
CA GLU A 82 -22.54 16.20 -40.35
C GLU A 82 -23.85 15.77 -41.04
N ALA A 83 -24.61 16.73 -41.56
CA ALA A 83 -25.38 16.44 -42.77
C ALA A 83 -24.34 16.34 -43.89
N PRO A 84 -24.32 15.28 -44.73
CA PRO A 84 -23.44 15.26 -45.88
C PRO A 84 -23.83 16.46 -46.75
N SER A 85 -23.01 17.50 -46.77
CA SER A 85 -23.10 18.54 -47.79
C SER A 85 -22.82 17.82 -49.10
N SER A 86 -23.89 17.45 -49.79
CA SER A 86 -23.87 16.92 -51.14
C SER A 86 -23.36 18.03 -52.06
N ASP A 87 -22.04 18.19 -52.12
CA ASP A 87 -21.37 18.98 -53.15
C ASP A 87 -21.30 18.12 -54.42
N CYS A 88 -22.45 18.02 -55.09
CA CYS A 88 -22.55 17.48 -56.43
C CYS A 88 -22.28 18.62 -57.42
N SER A 89 -21.01 18.92 -57.68
CA SER A 89 -20.49 19.55 -58.90
C SER A 89 -18.96 19.45 -58.80
N GLN A 90 -18.21 18.90 -59.74
CA GLN A 90 -18.18 19.30 -61.14
C GLN A 90 -17.83 18.11 -62.04
N GLY A 91 -18.59 18.00 -63.12
CA GLY A 91 -18.25 17.21 -64.30
C GLY A 91 -16.95 17.72 -64.90
N LYS A 92 -15.97 16.82 -64.91
CA LYS A 92 -14.80 16.80 -65.77
C LYS A 92 -15.25 16.64 -67.23
N ASP A 93 -15.20 17.70 -68.03
CA ASP A 93 -15.32 17.60 -69.49
C ASP A 93 -14.01 18.05 -70.16
N THR A 94 -13.26 17.00 -70.50
CA THR A 94 -12.47 16.74 -71.71
C THR A 94 -11.89 17.92 -72.50
N GLY A 95 -10.57 17.84 -72.72
CA GLY A 95 -9.79 18.83 -73.46
C GLY A 95 -10.08 18.91 -74.96
N SER A 96 -9.57 20.00 -75.54
CA SER A 96 -9.31 20.14 -76.97
C SER A 96 -8.24 21.22 -77.21
N THR A 97 -7.03 20.78 -77.55
CA THR A 97 -6.04 21.42 -78.47
C THR A 97 -6.61 21.34 -79.91
N PRO A 98 -6.23 22.11 -80.98
CA PRO A 98 -5.07 22.98 -81.31
C PRO A 98 -5.52 24.40 -81.80
N CYS A 99 -4.74 25.36 -82.34
CA CYS A 99 -3.45 25.48 -83.05
C CYS A 99 -2.68 26.72 -82.56
#